data_AF-A0A836CGX8-F1
#
_entry.id   AF-A0A836CGX8-F1
#
_cell.length_a   1.000
_cell.length_b   1.000
_cell.length_c   1.000
_cell.angle_alpha   90.00
_cell.angle_beta   90.00
_cell.angle_gamma   90.00
#
_symmetry.space_group_name_H-M   'P 1'
#
loop_
_entity.id
_entity.type
_entity.pdbx_description
1 polymer ?
#
loop_
_entity_poly.entity_id
_entity_poly.type
_entity_poly.pdbx_seq_one_letter_code
_entity_poly.pdbx_strand_id
1 'polypeptide(L)'
;MPDDGAAIIDRMLGAIVYQRSFRVAFTGTSVTAGHDNLESQSYPMQFESIMAPIFEHSGVNFTATNSAMGNNDIVPYLWCLEAHVGIDPDI
;
A
#
# COMPACT_ATOMS: atom_id res chain seq x y z
N MET A 1 -17.65 -15.29 0.84
CA MET A 1 -17.80 -14.90 -0.58
C MET A 1 -16.91 -13.67 -0.76
N PRO A 2 -16.06 -13.58 -1.79
CA PRO A 2 -15.33 -12.34 -2.07
C PRO A 2 -16.35 -11.20 -2.25
N ASP A 3 -16.05 -10.02 -1.75
CA ASP A 3 -16.95 -8.86 -1.76
C ASP A 3 -16.92 -8.09 -3.09
N ASP A 4 -16.40 -8.70 -4.16
CA ASP A 4 -16.13 -8.09 -5.46
C ASP A 4 -15.38 -6.74 -5.38
N GLY A 5 -14.60 -6.52 -4.31
CA GLY A 5 -13.86 -5.28 -4.06
C GLY A 5 -14.67 -4.15 -3.42
N ALA A 6 -15.91 -4.41 -2.98
CA ALA A 6 -16.79 -3.41 -2.39
C ALA A 6 -16.16 -2.67 -1.20
N ALA A 7 -15.43 -3.36 -0.32
CA ALA A 7 -14.76 -2.71 0.81
C ALA A 7 -13.70 -1.71 0.37
N ILE A 8 -12.96 -2.00 -0.70
CA ILE A 8 -11.93 -1.09 -1.23
C ILE A 8 -12.61 0.13 -1.85
N ILE A 9 -13.67 -0.09 -2.64
CA ILE A 9 -14.46 0.99 -3.25
C ILE A 9 -15.00 1.93 -2.18
N ASP A 10 -15.58 1.39 -1.10
CA ASP A 10 -16.12 2.18 0.01
C ASP A 10 -15.02 3.01 0.71
N ARG A 11 -13.85 2.42 0.96
CA ARG A 11 -12.70 3.16 1.53
C ARG A 11 -12.23 4.28 0.62
N MET A 12 -12.14 4.03 -0.70
CA MET A 12 -11.75 5.04 -1.70
C MET A 12 -12.77 6.17 -1.78
N LEU A 13 -14.06 5.84 -1.86
CA LEU A 13 -15.15 6.84 -1.83
C LEU A 13 -15.12 7.65 -0.54
N GLY A 14 -14.92 6.99 0.61
CA GLY A 14 -14.75 7.66 1.88
C GLY A 14 -13.55 8.62 1.88
N ALA A 15 -12.43 8.25 1.25
CA ALA A 15 -11.29 9.14 1.13
C ALA A 15 -11.61 10.41 0.34
N ILE A 16 -12.35 10.27 -0.77
CA ILE A 16 -12.79 11.39 -1.59
C ILE A 16 -13.81 12.26 -0.85
N VAL A 17 -14.84 11.66 -0.25
CA VAL A 17 -15.93 12.39 0.43
C VAL A 17 -15.42 13.14 1.66
N TYR A 18 -14.57 12.51 2.46
CA TYR A 18 -14.04 13.10 3.70
C TYR A 18 -12.71 13.84 3.51
N GLN A 19 -12.19 13.92 2.27
CA GLN A 19 -10.91 14.57 1.94
C GLN A 19 -9.76 14.10 2.84
N ARG A 20 -9.72 12.80 3.14
CA ARG A 20 -8.62 12.18 3.93
C ARG A 20 -7.59 11.57 3.01
N SER A 21 -6.39 11.32 3.53
CA SER A 21 -5.40 10.51 2.83
C SER A 21 -5.92 9.10 2.55
N PHE A 22 -5.47 8.52 1.44
CA PHE A 22 -5.66 7.10 1.12
C PHE A 22 -4.30 6.40 1.15
N ARG A 23 -4.13 5.44 2.06
CA ARG A 23 -2.83 4.81 2.34
C ARG A 23 -2.83 3.36 1.91
N VAL A 24 -1.82 2.95 1.15
CA VAL A 24 -1.63 1.55 0.75
C VAL A 24 -0.30 1.07 1.33
N ALA A 25 -0.30 -0.05 2.04
CA ALA A 25 0.92 -0.65 2.54
C ALA A 25 1.24 -1.95 1.81
N PHE A 26 2.50 -2.09 1.43
CA PHE A 26 3.03 -3.28 0.81
C PHE A 26 3.93 -4.00 1.79
N THR A 27 3.67 -5.28 1.99
CA THR A 27 4.56 -6.21 2.69
C THR A 27 4.82 -7.42 1.81
N GLY A 28 5.92 -8.12 2.06
CA GLY A 28 6.34 -9.23 1.24
C GLY A 28 7.82 -9.53 1.41
N THR A 29 8.34 -10.31 0.47
CA THR A 29 9.74 -10.74 0.45
C THR A 29 10.53 -9.92 -0.59
N SER A 30 11.62 -10.49 -1.11
CA SER A 30 12.57 -9.87 -2.04
C SER A 30 11.94 -9.09 -3.21
N VAL A 31 10.88 -9.60 -3.83
CA VAL A 31 10.26 -8.92 -4.99
C VAL A 31 9.61 -7.61 -4.58
N THR A 32 8.84 -7.62 -3.49
CA THR A 32 8.19 -6.41 -2.95
C THR A 32 9.21 -5.45 -2.37
N ALA A 33 10.25 -5.97 -1.70
CA ALA A 33 11.36 -5.17 -1.20
C ALA A 33 12.16 -4.48 -2.32
N GLY A 34 12.01 -4.91 -3.59
CA GLY A 34 12.70 -4.32 -4.73
C GLY A 34 14.13 -4.84 -4.91
N HIS A 35 14.37 -6.13 -4.65
CA HIS A 35 15.66 -6.76 -4.94
C HIS A 35 16.09 -6.45 -6.38
N ASP A 36 17.37 -6.12 -6.54
CA ASP A 36 18.02 -5.75 -7.81
C ASP A 36 17.58 -4.39 -8.39
N ASN A 37 16.85 -3.59 -7.61
CA ASN A 37 16.44 -2.24 -7.97
C ASN A 37 16.86 -1.21 -6.91
N LEU A 38 16.85 0.08 -7.28
CA LEU A 38 16.81 1.14 -6.28
C LEU A 38 15.45 1.13 -5.57
N GLU A 39 15.40 1.62 -4.33
CA GLU A 39 14.14 1.72 -3.56
C GLU A 39 13.03 2.41 -4.37
N SER A 40 13.35 3.54 -5.00
CA SER A 40 12.43 4.30 -5.85
C SER A 40 11.95 3.56 -7.10
N GLN A 41 12.66 2.50 -7.52
CA GLN A 41 12.32 1.66 -8.66
C GLN A 41 11.55 0.39 -8.25
N SER A 42 11.41 0.11 -6.96
CA SER A 42 10.57 -0.98 -6.49
C SER A 42 9.12 -0.79 -6.93
N TYR A 43 8.40 -1.88 -7.20
CA TYR A 43 7.03 -1.78 -7.70
C TYR A 43 6.08 -1.03 -6.74
N PRO A 44 6.21 -1.10 -5.39
CA PRO A 44 5.40 -0.27 -4.49
C PRO A 44 5.61 1.23 -4.71
N MET A 45 6.86 1.67 -4.91
CA MET A 45 7.17 3.08 -5.16
C MET A 45 6.73 3.52 -6.55
N GLN A 46 6.87 2.66 -7.56
CA GLN A 46 6.33 2.93 -8.90
C GLN A 46 4.81 3.04 -8.88
N PHE A 47 4.14 2.18 -8.11
CA PHE A 47 2.69 2.23 -7.91
C PHE A 47 2.25 3.56 -7.30
N GLU A 48 2.93 4.06 -6.25
CA GLU A 48 2.65 5.40 -5.73
C GLU A 48 2.83 6.48 -6.79
N SER A 49 3.94 6.45 -7.55
CA SER A 49 4.21 7.47 -8.55
C SER A 49 3.15 7.55 -9.66
N ILE A 50 2.50 6.41 -9.96
CA ILE A 50 1.44 6.30 -10.97
C ILE A 50 0.10 6.70 -10.38
N MET A 51 -0.20 6.27 -9.15
CA MET A 51 -1.51 6.45 -8.53
C MET A 51 -1.67 7.83 -7.88
N ALA A 52 -0.62 8.39 -7.28
CA ALA A 52 -0.70 9.66 -6.57
C ALA A 52 -1.24 10.82 -7.44
N PRO A 53 -0.79 11.01 -8.70
CA PRO A 53 -1.34 12.04 -9.57
C PRO A 53 -2.84 11.83 -9.90
N ILE A 54 -3.29 10.58 -9.99
CA ILE A 54 -4.70 10.25 -10.26
C ILE A 54 -5.57 10.69 -9.09
N PHE A 55 -5.13 10.42 -7.87
CA PHE A 55 -5.86 10.79 -6.65
C PHE A 55 -5.74 12.28 -6.30
N GLU A 56 -4.65 12.93 -6.67
CA GLU A 56 -4.46 14.38 -6.46
C GLU A 56 -5.58 15.20 -7.11
N HIS A 57 -6.03 14.79 -8.30
CA HIS A 57 -7.18 15.43 -8.98
C HIS A 57 -8.50 15.34 -8.20
N SER A 58 -8.61 14.40 -7.26
CA SER A 58 -9.77 14.23 -6.37
C SER A 58 -9.61 14.88 -4.99
N GLY A 59 -8.49 15.57 -4.75
CA GLY A 59 -8.15 16.17 -3.45
C GLY A 59 -7.67 15.15 -2.42
N VAL A 60 -7.40 13.91 -2.82
CA VAL A 60 -6.94 12.84 -1.94
C VAL A 60 -5.43 12.74 -2.01
N ASN A 61 -4.76 12.86 -0.86
CA ASN A 61 -3.34 12.55 -0.75
C ASN A 61 -3.15 11.02 -0.69
N PHE A 62 -2.64 10.45 -1.76
CA PHE A 62 -2.38 9.02 -1.88
C PHE A 62 -0.92 8.71 -1.58
N THR A 63 -0.67 7.74 -0.71
CA THR A 63 0.68 7.30 -0.36
C THR A 63 0.78 5.78 -0.39
N ALA A 64 1.88 5.24 -0.90
CA ALA A 64 2.24 3.85 -0.70
C ALA A 64 3.36 3.75 0.35
N THR A 65 3.45 2.62 1.04
CA THR A 65 4.58 2.34 1.93
C THR A 65 5.11 0.94 1.64
N ASN A 66 6.41 0.80 1.50
CA ASN A 66 7.07 -0.48 1.30
C ASN A 66 7.70 -0.97 2.62
N SER A 67 7.02 -1.87 3.30
CA SER A 67 7.49 -2.53 4.53
C SER A 67 7.98 -3.96 4.27
N ALA A 68 8.28 -4.31 3.02
CA ALA A 68 8.80 -5.62 2.67
C ALA A 68 10.29 -5.76 2.99
N MET A 69 10.73 -7.00 3.22
CA MET A 69 12.13 -7.30 3.51
C MET A 69 12.62 -8.44 2.63
N GLY A 70 13.83 -8.33 2.09
CA GLY A 70 14.46 -9.42 1.33
C GLY A 70 15.01 -10.51 2.26
N ASN A 71 15.15 -11.72 1.71
CA ASN A 71 15.82 -12.85 2.39
C ASN A 71 15.24 -13.18 3.78
N ASN A 72 13.92 -13.05 3.95
CA ASN A 72 13.18 -13.42 5.16
C ASN A 72 12.18 -14.55 4.89
N ASP A 73 11.86 -15.30 5.93
CA ASP A 73 10.71 -16.21 5.91
C ASP A 73 9.42 -15.40 6.10
N ILE A 74 8.33 -15.88 5.49
CA ILE A 74 7.00 -15.24 5.57
C ILE A 74 6.47 -15.25 7.03
N VAL A 75 6.91 -16.23 7.81
CA VAL A 75 6.70 -16.32 9.26
C VAL A 75 7.93 -15.74 9.96
N PRO A 76 7.80 -14.74 10.85
CA PRO A 76 6.59 -14.31 11.57
C PRO A 76 5.84 -13.08 11.00
N TYR A 77 6.22 -12.57 9.82
CA TYR A 77 5.67 -11.33 9.25
C TYR A 77 4.14 -11.35 9.08
N LEU A 78 3.58 -12.51 8.74
CA LEU A 78 2.14 -12.73 8.70
C LEU A 78 1.43 -12.49 10.05
N TRP A 79 2.06 -12.81 11.18
CA TRP A 79 1.45 -12.65 12.51
C TRP A 79 1.63 -11.26 13.09
N CYS A 80 2.63 -10.52 12.61
CA CYS A 80 2.96 -9.18 13.10
C CYS A 80 2.65 -8.11 12.03
N LEU A 81 1.57 -8.31 11.25
CA LEU A 81 1.22 -7.45 10.12
C LEU A 81 1.06 -5.99 10.56
N GLU A 82 0.26 -5.73 11.60
CA GLU A 82 0.06 -4.37 12.13
C GLU A 82 1.37 -3.70 12.58
N ALA A 83 2.32 -4.47 13.12
CA ALA A 83 3.63 -3.94 13.52
C ALA A 83 4.52 -3.58 12.32
N HIS A 84 4.29 -4.19 11.15
CA HIS A 84 5.07 -3.98 9.94
C HIS A 84 4.48 -2.91 9.02
N VAL A 85 3.17 -2.94 8.82
CA VAL A 85 2.47 -2.04 7.88
C VAL A 85 1.74 -0.90 8.57
N GLY A 86 1.64 -0.91 9.91
CA GLY A 86 0.83 0.04 10.67
C GLY A 86 -0.62 -0.39 10.82
N ILE A 87 -1.42 0.47 11.46
CA ILE A 87 -2.85 0.24 11.75
C ILE A 87 -3.79 1.08 10.88
N ASP A 88 -3.23 2.03 10.13
CA ASP A 88 -3.96 2.99 9.29
C ASP A 88 -3.87 2.80 7.76
N PRO A 89 -3.29 1.71 7.19
CA PRO A 89 -3.48 1.42 5.77
C PRO A 89 -4.94 1.15 5.41
N ASP A 90 -5.38 1.72 4.29
CA ASP A 90 -6.66 1.39 3.64
C ASP A 90 -6.60 0.08 2.86
N ILE A 91 -5.40 -0.34 2.45
CA ILE A 91 -5.10 -1.60 1.76
C ILE A 91 -3.80 -2.18 2.32
#